data_AF-A0AAV3A052-F1
#
_entry.id   AF-A0AAV3A052-F1
#
_cell.length_a   1.000
_cell.length_b   1.000
_cell.length_c   1.000
_cell.angle_alpha   90.00
_cell.angle_beta   90.00
_cell.angle_gamma   90.00
#
_symmetry.space_group_name_H-M   'P 1'
#
loop_
_entity.id
_entity.type
_entity.pdbx_description
1 polymer ?
#
loop_
_entity_poly.entity_id
_entity_poly.type
_entity_poly.pdbx_seq_one_letter_code
_entity_poly.pdbx_strand_id
1 'polypeptide(L)'
;MNSNLSFCCLLFLLCTVMSEAATRKPKRQPTPDPSTNSDTESAEASQPKTLDRGWGSGIEWIQTYEEALARSREAKKPLMVIHHLEDCPFSQELKKAFVADDLAQKLAREDFVMLNVVHPVADENQSPDGHYVPRVIFVDPSMTVRTDLAGRYSNRMYAYEAGDIPE
;
A
#
# COMPACT_ATOMS: atom_id res chain seq x y z
N MET A 1 -51.04 7.12 6.01
CA MET A 1 -49.61 7.47 6.03
C MET A 1 -48.92 6.58 5.00
N ASN A 2 -48.67 7.14 3.82
CA ASN A 2 -48.29 6.42 2.60
C ASN A 2 -46.76 6.41 2.43
N SER A 3 -46.05 5.48 3.07
CA SER A 3 -44.58 5.37 2.93
C SER A 3 -44.11 4.35 1.89
N ASN A 4 -45.01 3.52 1.33
CA ASN A 4 -44.63 2.45 0.40
C ASN A 4 -44.51 2.91 -1.06
N LEU A 5 -45.03 4.08 -1.42
CA LEU A 5 -44.97 4.59 -2.80
C LEU A 5 -43.64 5.33 -3.09
N SER A 6 -42.97 5.83 -2.06
CA SER A 6 -41.68 6.55 -2.20
C SER A 6 -40.49 5.61 -2.40
N PHE A 7 -40.53 4.41 -1.80
CA PHE A 7 -39.45 3.42 -1.95
C PHE A 7 -39.43 2.74 -3.32
N CYS A 8 -40.60 2.50 -3.94
CA CYS A 8 -40.65 1.96 -5.30
C CYS A 8 -40.05 2.92 -6.33
N CYS A 9 -40.32 4.23 -6.23
CA CYS A 9 -39.75 5.20 -7.16
C CYS A 9 -38.22 5.30 -7.06
N LEU A 10 -37.66 5.17 -5.85
CA LEU A 10 -36.20 5.15 -5.65
C LEU A 10 -35.54 3.87 -6.18
N LEU A 11 -36.21 2.71 -6.03
CA LEU A 11 -35.71 1.45 -6.60
C LEU A 11 -35.74 1.44 -8.14
N PHE A 12 -36.81 1.96 -8.75
CA PHE A 12 -36.92 2.06 -10.20
C PHE A 12 -35.88 3.00 -10.82
N LEU A 13 -35.54 4.10 -10.15
CA LEU A 13 -34.47 5.02 -10.59
C LEU A 13 -33.07 4.38 -10.51
N LEU A 14 -32.80 3.52 -9.52
CA LEU A 14 -31.52 2.81 -9.42
C LEU A 14 -31.35 1.74 -10.51
N CYS A 15 -32.44 1.09 -10.95
CA CYS A 15 -32.37 0.07 -12.00
C CYS A 15 -32.09 0.64 -13.40
N THR A 16 -32.51 1.88 -13.71
CA THR A 16 -32.28 2.48 -15.03
C THR A 16 -30.83 2.94 -15.25
N VAL A 17 -30.07 3.23 -14.19
CA VAL A 17 -28.68 3.70 -14.29
C VAL A 17 -27.69 2.56 -14.61
N MET A 18 -28.10 1.29 -14.43
CA MET A 18 -27.22 0.13 -14.61
C MET A 18 -27.30 -0.55 -15.99
N SER A 19 -28.05 -0.02 -16.96
CA SER A 19 -28.22 -0.65 -18.29
C SER A 19 -27.39 -0.04 -19.44
N GLU A 20 -26.51 0.94 -19.20
CA GLU A 20 -25.81 1.65 -20.29
C GLU A 20 -24.29 1.46 -20.29
N ALA A 21 -23.82 0.23 -20.04
CA ALA A 21 -22.40 -0.11 -20.15
C ALA A 21 -22.13 -1.48 -20.82
N ALA A 22 -23.02 -1.94 -21.70
CA ALA A 22 -22.88 -3.25 -22.36
C ALA A 22 -23.29 -3.25 -23.84
N THR A 23 -22.59 -2.51 -24.70
CA THR A 23 -22.44 -2.90 -26.12
C THR A 23 -21.00 -2.66 -26.60
N ARG A 24 -20.27 -3.76 -26.81
CA ARG A 24 -18.97 -3.78 -27.50
C ARG A 24 -19.20 -3.76 -29.01
N LYS A 25 -18.33 -3.06 -29.77
CA LYS A 25 -17.69 -3.55 -31.02
C LYS A 25 -16.67 -2.52 -31.56
N PRO A 26 -15.35 -2.79 -31.48
CA PRO A 26 -14.38 -2.19 -32.39
C PRO A 26 -14.25 -3.02 -33.67
N LYS A 27 -14.23 -2.29 -34.79
CA LYS A 27 -14.25 -2.74 -36.19
C LYS A 27 -12.87 -3.24 -36.63
N ARG A 28 -12.81 -4.44 -37.24
CA ARG A 28 -11.62 -4.98 -37.94
C ARG A 28 -11.34 -4.20 -39.23
N GLN A 29 -10.07 -3.91 -39.54
CA GLN A 29 -9.50 -3.92 -40.91
C GLN A 29 -7.96 -3.93 -40.89
N PRO A 30 -7.25 -4.17 -42.03
CA PRO A 30 -6.37 -5.31 -42.26
C PRO A 30 -4.86 -4.99 -42.22
N THR A 31 -4.06 -6.06 -42.26
CA THR A 31 -2.59 -6.16 -42.29
C THR A 31 -1.89 -5.31 -43.37
N PRO A 32 -0.60 -4.98 -43.15
CA PRO A 32 0.43 -5.64 -43.98
C PRO A 32 1.66 -6.12 -43.17
N ASP A 33 2.14 -7.31 -43.50
CA ASP A 33 3.50 -7.81 -43.21
C ASP A 33 4.53 -6.98 -44.03
N PRO A 34 5.81 -6.80 -43.61
CA PRO A 34 6.75 -7.91 -43.48
C PRO A 34 7.87 -7.83 -42.40
N SER A 35 8.48 -8.99 -42.20
CA SER A 35 9.88 -9.27 -41.79
C SER A 35 10.30 -9.11 -40.32
N THR A 36 10.30 -10.26 -39.63
CA THR A 36 11.44 -10.91 -38.96
C THR A 36 12.51 -10.03 -38.29
N ASN A 37 12.60 -10.09 -36.97
CA ASN A 37 13.74 -10.71 -36.26
C ASN A 37 13.34 -11.03 -34.81
N SER A 38 13.65 -12.27 -34.43
CA SER A 38 13.64 -12.81 -33.08
C SER A 38 14.55 -11.99 -32.17
N ASP A 39 14.07 -11.68 -30.96
CA ASP A 39 14.74 -12.10 -29.73
C ASP A 39 13.73 -12.10 -28.58
N THR A 40 13.69 -13.24 -27.91
CA THR A 40 12.83 -13.59 -26.80
C THR A 40 13.35 -12.92 -25.53
N GLU A 41 12.59 -11.99 -24.95
CA GLU A 41 12.74 -11.65 -23.53
C GLU A 41 11.36 -11.58 -22.89
N SER A 42 11.22 -12.39 -21.84
CA SER A 42 9.98 -12.79 -21.19
C SER A 42 9.21 -11.60 -20.65
N ALA A 43 8.10 -11.23 -21.30
CA ALA A 43 7.04 -10.45 -20.66
C ALA A 43 6.35 -11.35 -19.62
N GLU A 44 6.95 -11.43 -18.44
CA GLU A 44 6.31 -12.00 -17.27
C GLU A 44 5.06 -11.16 -16.98
N ALA A 45 3.89 -11.79 -17.15
CA ALA A 45 2.62 -11.16 -16.83
C ALA A 45 2.60 -10.84 -15.34
N SER A 46 2.90 -9.60 -14.98
CA SER A 46 2.91 -9.14 -13.59
C SER A 46 1.51 -9.32 -13.02
N GLN A 47 1.37 -10.21 -12.03
CA GLN A 47 0.17 -10.28 -11.21
C GLN A 47 -0.16 -8.88 -10.68
N PRO A 48 -1.45 -8.50 -10.53
CA PRO A 48 -1.80 -7.21 -9.98
C PRO A 48 -1.11 -7.03 -8.62
N LYS A 49 -0.25 -6.00 -8.50
CA LYS A 49 0.49 -5.75 -7.27
C LYS A 49 -0.51 -5.47 -6.16
N THR A 50 -0.53 -6.34 -5.15
CA THR A 50 -1.35 -6.18 -3.96
C THR A 50 -0.75 -5.10 -3.06
N LEU A 51 -1.59 -4.41 -2.29
CA LEU A 51 -1.15 -3.27 -1.45
C LEU A 51 -0.18 -3.68 -0.36
N ASP A 52 -0.25 -4.92 0.11
CA ASP A 52 0.64 -5.46 1.14
C ASP A 52 2.06 -5.67 0.63
N ARG A 53 2.28 -5.90 -0.68
CA ARG A 53 3.62 -6.12 -1.29
C ARG A 53 4.45 -7.19 -0.56
N GLY A 54 3.77 -8.15 0.07
CA GLY A 54 4.39 -9.22 0.86
C GLY A 54 4.76 -8.84 2.30
N TRP A 55 4.34 -7.69 2.82
CA TRP A 55 4.54 -7.28 4.23
C TRP A 55 3.52 -7.90 5.18
N GLY A 56 2.48 -8.57 4.66
CA GLY A 56 1.48 -9.29 5.45
C GLY A 56 0.10 -9.12 4.85
N SER A 57 -0.42 -10.20 4.27
CA SER A 57 -1.71 -10.21 3.56
C SER A 57 -2.93 -10.11 4.49
N GLY A 58 -2.75 -10.39 5.79
CA GLY A 58 -3.78 -10.25 6.81
C GLY A 58 -3.93 -8.84 7.39
N ILE A 59 -3.10 -7.89 6.95
CA ILE A 59 -3.10 -6.49 7.41
C ILE A 59 -3.94 -5.64 6.45
N GLU A 60 -4.73 -4.71 6.99
CA GLU A 60 -5.41 -3.70 6.20
C GLU A 60 -4.42 -2.57 5.84
N TRP A 61 -3.99 -2.54 4.57
CA TRP A 61 -3.03 -1.55 4.08
C TRP A 61 -3.73 -0.33 3.47
N ILE A 62 -3.35 0.85 3.94
CA ILE A 62 -3.80 2.13 3.39
C ILE A 62 -2.99 2.49 2.15
N GLN A 63 -3.62 3.14 1.18
CA GLN A 63 -3.02 3.45 -0.12
C GLN A 63 -2.17 4.73 -0.09
N THR A 64 -2.62 5.77 0.62
CA THR A 64 -1.97 7.10 0.62
C THR A 64 -1.66 7.57 2.03
N TYR A 65 -0.69 8.48 2.14
CA TYR A 65 -0.26 9.04 3.41
C TYR A 65 -1.35 9.90 4.05
N GLU A 66 -2.07 10.68 3.26
CA GLU A 66 -3.16 11.55 3.72
C GLU A 66 -4.33 10.75 4.28
N GLU A 67 -4.71 9.65 3.61
CA GLU A 67 -5.73 8.73 4.11
C GLU A 67 -5.26 8.07 5.41
N ALA A 68 -4.00 7.64 5.47
CA ALA A 68 -3.44 6.98 6.64
C ALA A 68 -3.42 7.92 7.87
N LEU A 69 -3.05 9.19 7.68
CA LEU A 69 -3.12 10.22 8.73
C LEU A 69 -4.57 10.49 9.17
N ALA A 70 -5.51 10.57 8.22
CA ALA A 70 -6.92 10.78 8.54
C ALA A 70 -7.47 9.64 9.39
N ARG A 71 -7.21 8.38 8.99
CA ARG A 71 -7.62 7.19 9.73
C ARG A 71 -6.94 7.05 11.08
N SER A 72 -5.65 7.38 11.17
CA SER A 72 -4.90 7.37 12.43
C SER A 72 -5.56 8.27 13.47
N ARG A 73 -5.92 9.50 13.06
CA ARG A 73 -6.62 10.46 13.92
C ARG A 73 -8.03 10.00 14.30
N GLU A 74 -8.80 9.48 13.35
CA GLU A 74 -10.17 9.02 13.58
C GLU A 74 -10.22 7.80 14.51
N ALA A 75 -9.40 6.78 14.24
CA ALA A 75 -9.33 5.55 15.01
C ALA A 75 -8.54 5.69 16.32
N LYS A 76 -7.84 6.82 16.52
CA LYS A 76 -6.88 7.05 17.62
C LYS A 76 -5.81 5.97 17.70
N LYS A 77 -5.36 5.49 16.54
CA LYS A 77 -4.31 4.48 16.40
C LYS A 77 -3.06 5.12 15.80
N PRO A 78 -1.85 4.83 16.32
CA PRO A 78 -0.62 5.30 15.68
C PRO A 78 -0.52 4.78 14.24
N LEU A 79 0.09 5.58 13.38
CA LEU A 79 0.41 5.20 12.00
C LEU A 79 1.85 4.68 11.94
N MET A 80 2.03 3.51 11.34
CA MET A 80 3.33 2.96 10.98
C MET A 80 3.52 3.04 9.47
N VAL A 81 4.58 3.74 9.05
CA VAL A 81 4.94 3.92 7.63
C VAL A 81 6.22 3.17 7.34
N ILE A 82 6.17 2.24 6.39
CA ILE A 82 7.32 1.45 5.96
C ILE A 82 7.77 1.94 4.58
N HIS A 83 8.88 2.68 4.52
CA HIS A 83 9.56 3.04 3.28
C HIS A 83 10.50 1.91 2.87
N HIS A 84 10.30 1.35 1.67
CA HIS A 84 11.08 0.22 1.17
C HIS A 84 11.34 0.29 -0.33
N LEU A 85 12.22 -0.59 -0.81
CA LEU A 85 12.38 -0.89 -2.24
C LEU A 85 12.13 -2.38 -2.46
N GLU A 86 11.44 -2.72 -3.55
CA GLU A 86 11.22 -4.11 -3.93
C GLU A 86 12.55 -4.82 -4.21
N ASP A 87 13.48 -4.17 -4.90
CA ASP A 87 14.79 -4.75 -5.26
C ASP A 87 15.91 -4.34 -4.30
N CYS A 88 15.66 -4.41 -2.99
CA CYS A 88 16.66 -4.12 -1.96
C CYS A 88 16.81 -5.31 -0.98
N PRO A 89 18.02 -5.90 -0.83
CA PRO A 89 18.26 -7.02 0.07
C PRO A 89 17.82 -6.74 1.52
N PHE A 90 18.19 -5.58 2.06
CA PHE A 90 17.83 -5.19 3.44
C PHE A 90 16.30 -5.04 3.63
N SER A 91 15.61 -4.50 2.62
CA SER A 91 14.13 -4.37 2.67
C SER A 91 13.47 -5.75 2.64
N GLN A 92 14.00 -6.67 1.83
CA GLN A 92 13.48 -8.03 1.72
C GLN A 92 13.73 -8.84 2.99
N GLU A 93 14.89 -8.67 3.64
CA GLU A 93 15.19 -9.33 4.91
C GLU A 93 14.30 -8.83 6.03
N LEU A 94 14.15 -7.51 6.20
CA LEU A 94 13.24 -6.95 7.21
C LEU A 94 11.81 -7.41 6.97
N LYS A 95 11.35 -7.41 5.71
CA LYS A 95 10.02 -7.90 5.34
C LYS A 95 9.79 -9.35 5.73
N LYS A 96 10.76 -10.23 5.47
CA LYS A 96 10.69 -11.65 5.86
C LYS A 96 10.59 -11.81 7.37
N ALA A 97 11.42 -11.09 8.12
CA ALA A 97 11.38 -11.12 9.59
C ALA A 97 10.05 -10.58 10.13
N PHE A 98 9.55 -9.47 9.59
CA PHE A 98 8.27 -8.87 9.96
C PHE A 98 7.07 -9.80 9.70
N VAL A 99 7.11 -10.57 8.62
CA VAL A 99 6.06 -11.55 8.29
C VAL A 99 6.16 -12.79 9.17
N ALA A 100 7.38 -13.20 9.56
CA ALA A 100 7.60 -14.37 10.39
C ALA A 100 7.24 -14.15 11.87
N ASP A 101 7.26 -12.90 12.35
CA ASP A 101 6.92 -12.56 13.74
C ASP A 101 5.41 -12.38 13.94
N ASP A 102 4.80 -13.30 14.69
CA ASP A 102 3.37 -13.29 15.00
C ASP A 102 2.95 -12.06 15.80
N LEU A 103 3.83 -11.55 16.68
CA LEU A 103 3.54 -10.37 17.50
C LEU A 103 3.48 -9.11 16.63
N ALA A 104 4.45 -8.89 15.75
CA ALA A 104 4.46 -7.80 14.79
C ALA A 104 3.23 -7.84 13.89
N GLN A 105 2.88 -9.01 13.34
CA GLN A 105 1.67 -9.17 12.52
C GLN A 105 0.38 -8.91 13.32
N LYS A 106 0.35 -9.28 14.61
CA LYS A 106 -0.79 -8.98 15.48
C LYS A 106 -0.91 -7.48 15.74
N LEU A 107 0.17 -6.83 16.19
CA LEU A 107 0.19 -5.39 16.47
C LEU A 107 -0.17 -4.59 15.21
N ALA A 108 0.39 -4.96 14.06
CA ALA A 108 0.10 -4.30 12.78
C ALA A 108 -1.39 -4.37 12.38
N ARG A 109 -2.09 -5.46 12.71
CA ARG A 109 -3.53 -5.60 12.45
C ARG A 109 -4.40 -4.88 13.47
N GLU A 110 -4.04 -4.99 14.74
CA GLU A 110 -4.92 -4.62 15.84
C GLU A 110 -4.68 -3.19 16.34
N ASP A 111 -3.43 -2.73 16.36
CA ASP A 111 -3.03 -1.52 17.09
C ASP A 111 -2.56 -0.37 16.19
N PHE A 112 -2.20 -0.65 14.94
CA PHE A 112 -1.68 0.36 14.01
C PHE A 112 -2.59 0.62 12.80
N VAL A 113 -2.48 1.83 12.26
CA VAL A 113 -2.79 2.09 10.85
C VAL A 113 -1.53 1.82 10.04
N MET A 114 -1.63 1.02 9.00
CA MET A 114 -0.47 0.50 8.26
C MET A 114 -0.38 1.08 6.86
N LEU A 115 0.80 1.62 6.53
CA LEU A 115 1.14 2.13 5.21
C LEU A 115 2.52 1.61 4.82
N ASN A 116 2.66 1.10 3.59
CA ASN A 116 3.97 0.87 3.00
C ASN A 116 4.11 1.68 1.71
N VAL A 117 5.29 2.26 1.53
CA VAL A 117 5.60 3.18 0.44
C VAL A 117 6.86 2.70 -0.26
N VAL A 118 6.78 2.57 -1.58
CA VAL A 118 7.94 2.22 -2.41
C VAL A 118 8.71 3.51 -2.72
N HIS A 119 10.00 3.55 -2.38
CA HIS A 119 10.88 4.69 -2.64
C HIS A 119 11.22 4.78 -4.15
N PRO A 120 11.49 5.97 -4.73
CA PRO A 120 11.51 7.30 -4.13
C PRO A 120 10.12 7.85 -3.78
N VAL A 121 10.00 8.49 -2.62
CA VAL A 121 8.83 9.32 -2.29
C VAL A 121 8.95 10.71 -2.92
N ALA A 122 7.82 11.25 -3.38
CA ALA A 122 7.78 12.57 -4.01
C ALA A 122 8.02 13.73 -3.03
N ASP A 123 7.73 13.51 -1.74
CA ASP A 123 7.87 14.52 -0.69
C ASP A 123 9.17 14.32 0.10
N GLU A 124 10.12 15.25 -0.06
CA GLU A 124 11.39 15.26 0.69
C GLU A 124 11.21 15.34 2.20
N ASN A 125 10.10 15.91 2.69
CA ASN A 125 9.82 15.98 4.12
C ASN A 125 9.61 14.58 4.75
N GLN A 126 9.36 13.55 3.95
CA GLN A 126 9.29 12.16 4.39
C GLN A 126 10.65 11.47 4.46
N SER A 127 11.75 12.17 4.14
CA SER A 127 13.14 11.67 4.16
C SER A 127 14.11 12.63 4.85
N PRO A 128 13.83 13.13 6.08
CA PRO A 128 14.60 14.20 6.71
C PRO A 128 16.05 13.83 7.05
N ASP A 129 16.35 12.54 7.20
CA ASP A 129 17.67 12.00 7.51
C ASP A 129 18.27 11.17 6.35
N GLY A 130 17.73 11.34 5.14
CA GLY A 130 18.23 10.75 3.91
C GLY A 130 17.29 9.75 3.24
N HIS A 131 17.75 9.16 2.15
CA HIS A 131 16.96 8.30 1.26
C HIS A 131 17.29 6.80 1.38
N TYR A 132 17.81 6.37 2.53
CA TYR A 132 18.11 4.96 2.76
C TYR A 132 16.81 4.15 2.96
N VAL A 133 16.87 2.86 2.65
CA VAL A 133 15.80 1.88 2.87
C VAL A 133 16.38 0.58 3.46
N PRO A 134 15.60 -0.20 4.23
CA PRO A 134 14.27 0.12 4.70
C PRO A 134 14.28 1.20 5.79
N ARG A 135 13.16 1.93 5.90
CA ARG A 135 12.91 2.89 6.96
C ARG A 135 11.51 2.71 7.52
N VAL A 136 11.39 2.77 8.84
CA VAL A 136 10.09 2.68 9.53
C VAL A 136 9.89 3.93 10.37
N ILE A 137 8.81 4.66 10.08
CA ILE A 137 8.44 5.88 10.79
C ILE A 137 7.12 5.65 11.52
N PHE A 138 7.07 6.08 12.78
CA PHE A 138 5.84 6.10 13.58
C PHE A 138 5.29 7.51 13.69
N VAL A 139 4.00 7.66 13.48
CA VAL A 139 3.27 8.93 13.62
C VAL A 139 2.17 8.76 14.66
N ASP A 140 2.17 9.65 15.64
CA ASP A 140 1.15 9.70 16.70
C ASP A 140 -0.20 10.17 16.13
N PRO A 141 -1.36 9.77 16.70
CA PRO A 141 -2.67 10.28 16.28
C PRO A 141 -2.81 11.81 16.31
N SER A 142 -1.96 12.52 17.05
CA SER A 142 -1.81 13.99 17.00
C SER A 142 -1.18 14.52 15.70
N MET A 143 -0.85 13.65 14.74
CA MET A 143 -0.13 13.95 13.49
C MET A 143 1.33 14.37 13.71
N THR A 144 1.93 13.92 14.81
CA THR A 144 3.33 14.21 15.16
C THR A 144 4.19 12.99 14.90
N VAL A 145 5.28 13.17 14.12
CA VAL A 145 6.29 12.11 13.92
C VAL A 145 7.01 11.84 15.24
N ARG A 146 7.11 10.55 15.62
CA ARG A 146 7.80 10.09 16.83
C ARG A 146 9.29 9.95 16.60
N THR A 147 10.00 11.07 16.66
CA THR A 147 11.46 11.16 16.48
C THR A 147 12.24 10.51 17.63
N ASP A 148 11.58 10.23 18.76
CA ASP A 148 12.11 9.52 19.91
C ASP A 148 12.16 7.99 19.73
N LEU A 149 11.44 7.45 18.74
CA LEU A 149 11.46 6.04 18.37
C LEU A 149 12.50 5.78 17.27
N ALA A 150 13.77 6.06 17.60
CA ALA A 150 14.90 5.79 16.73
C ALA A 150 15.41 4.35 16.89
N GLY A 151 15.81 3.74 15.77
CA GLY A 151 16.50 2.45 15.71
C GLY A 151 17.93 2.52 16.28
N ARG A 152 18.66 1.41 16.15
CA ARG A 152 20.00 1.25 16.75
C ARG A 152 21.09 2.11 16.07
N TYR A 153 20.86 2.53 14.83
CA TYR A 153 21.89 3.14 13.98
C TYR A 153 21.84 4.66 14.07
N SER A 154 22.82 5.27 14.76
CA SER A 154 22.87 6.73 14.96
C SER A 154 22.98 7.54 13.68
N ASN A 155 23.53 6.96 12.60
CA ASN A 155 23.62 7.57 11.28
C ASN A 155 22.39 7.34 10.40
N ARG A 156 21.45 6.49 10.84
CA ARG A 156 20.23 6.10 10.12
C ARG A 156 19.13 5.87 11.17
N MET A 157 18.61 6.96 11.70
CA MET A 157 17.79 6.94 12.92
C MET A 157 16.53 6.11 12.80
N TYR A 158 16.01 5.90 11.60
CA TYR A 158 14.78 5.14 11.35
C TYR A 158 15.03 3.84 10.57
N ALA A 159 16.29 3.41 10.48
CA ALA A 159 16.64 2.11 9.94
C ALA A 159 16.38 1.00 10.99
N TYR A 160 15.76 -0.07 10.52
CA TYR A 160 15.55 -1.30 11.27
C TYR A 160 16.02 -2.45 10.39
N GLU A 161 16.82 -3.36 10.96
CA GLU A 161 17.29 -4.57 10.29
C GLU A 161 16.49 -5.78 10.80
N ALA A 162 16.58 -6.91 10.10
CA ALA A 162 15.85 -8.12 10.48
C ALA A 162 16.14 -8.56 11.92
N GLY A 163 17.39 -8.43 12.38
CA GLY A 163 17.81 -8.77 13.75
C GLY A 163 17.38 -7.76 14.82
N ASP A 164 16.70 -6.67 14.46
CA ASP A 164 16.12 -5.73 15.42
C ASP A 164 14.67 -6.11 15.81
N ILE A 165 14.06 -7.07 15.11
CA ILE A 165 12.79 -7.68 15.53
C ILE A 165 13.12 -8.74 16.59
N PRO A 166 12.51 -8.67 17.79
CA PRO A 166 12.73 -9.67 18.83
C PRO A 166 12.36 -11.08 18.36
N GLU A 167 13.17 -12.08 18.74
CA GLU A 167 12.86 -13.51 18.55
C GLU A 167 11.77 -14.01 19.52
#